data_AF-A0A2V6BRK1-F1
#
_entry.id   AF-A0A2V6BRK1-F1
#
_cell.length_a   1.000
_cell.length_b   1.000
_cell.length_c   1.000
_cell.angle_alpha   90.00
_cell.angle_beta   90.00
_cell.angle_gamma   90.00
#
_symmetry.space_group_name_H-M   'P 1'
#
loop_
_entity.id
_entity.type
_entity.pdbx_description
1 polymer ?
#
loop_
_entity_poly.entity_id
_entity_poly.type
_entity_poly.pdbx_seq_one_letter_code
_entity_poly.pdbx_strand_id
1 'polypeptide(L)'
;MDHDVTRRKFLGVTLAGGVTILAGGLPKLVTAAAATKSTFQLGGDITVDRLGFGAMRLTGEGIWGWPPDRENAKKVLRRAVELGVNFIDTADAYGPETNELLIAEALYPYRIWPPPPLSNRTIRKHLSSS
;
A
#
# COMPACT_ATOMS: atom_id res chain seq x y z
N MET A 1 25.36 7.17 -47.60
CA MET A 1 26.24 8.06 -46.83
C MET A 1 25.35 8.86 -45.91
N ASP A 2 24.81 8.25 -44.86
CA ASP A 2 25.51 7.97 -43.59
C ASP A 2 25.48 9.21 -42.71
N HIS A 3 25.21 9.20 -41.42
CA HIS A 3 24.63 8.30 -40.45
C HIS A 3 24.42 9.20 -39.21
N ASP A 4 23.55 8.79 -38.30
CA ASP A 4 23.74 9.04 -36.87
C ASP A 4 23.45 10.44 -36.30
N VAL A 5 22.16 10.67 -36.02
CA VAL A 5 21.78 11.30 -34.76
C VAL A 5 22.20 10.35 -33.63
N THR A 6 23.37 10.58 -33.04
CA THR A 6 23.82 9.85 -31.84
C THR A 6 24.37 10.80 -30.77
N ARG A 7 23.61 10.85 -29.68
CA ARG A 7 23.98 10.76 -28.26
C ARG A 7 25.14 11.64 -27.73
N ARG A 8 24.75 12.47 -26.75
CA ARG A 8 25.52 13.02 -25.61
C ARG A 8 26.45 14.22 -25.86
N LYS A 9 25.99 15.38 -25.38
CA LYS A 9 26.66 16.25 -24.39
C LYS A 9 25.61 17.30 -23.97
N PHE A 10 24.98 17.26 -22.79
CA PHE A 10 25.56 17.33 -21.44
C PHE A 10 26.37 18.63 -21.25
N LEU A 11 25.97 19.39 -20.22
CA LEU A 11 26.54 20.64 -19.66
C LEU A 11 26.06 21.99 -20.24
N GLY A 12 25.05 22.55 -19.56
CA GLY A 12 24.77 23.98 -19.37
C GLY A 12 23.85 24.07 -18.15
N VAL A 13 23.98 24.95 -17.16
CA VAL A 13 24.60 26.27 -17.05
C VAL A 13 24.80 26.56 -15.54
N THR A 14 26.04 26.95 -15.22
CA THR A 14 26.47 28.00 -14.26
C THR A 14 26.00 27.99 -12.79
N LEU A 15 26.97 27.67 -11.92
CA LEU A 15 27.10 28.18 -10.56
C LEU A 15 27.15 29.71 -10.53
N ALA A 16 26.39 30.33 -9.61
CA ALA A 16 26.84 31.36 -8.66
C ALA A 16 25.65 32.20 -8.20
N GLY A 17 25.12 31.89 -7.01
CA GLY A 17 24.05 32.66 -6.38
C GLY A 17 23.79 32.09 -5.00
N GLY A 18 24.63 32.47 -4.04
CA GLY A 18 24.53 32.00 -2.66
C GLY A 18 23.30 32.54 -1.95
N VAL A 19 22.62 31.65 -1.23
CA VAL A 19 21.92 31.96 0.02
C VAL A 19 22.14 30.77 0.96
N THR A 20 22.89 31.02 2.03
CA THR A 20 23.00 30.13 3.18
C THR A 20 21.69 30.18 3.97
N ILE A 21 21.02 29.05 4.17
CA ILE A 21 20.11 28.87 5.31
C ILE A 21 20.60 27.68 6.13
N LEU A 22 21.01 28.03 7.35
CA LEU A 22 21.35 27.15 8.46
C LEU A 22 20.14 26.34 8.95
N ALA A 23 20.49 25.26 9.66
CA ALA A 23 19.70 24.60 10.71
C ALA A 23 18.65 23.55 10.26
N GLY A 24 19.04 22.29 10.47
CA GLY A 24 18.27 21.27 11.18
C GLY A 24 16.75 21.21 11.00
N GLY A 25 16.30 20.14 10.34
CA GLY A 25 14.98 19.56 10.56
C GLY A 25 14.25 19.20 9.28
N LEU A 26 13.86 17.92 9.17
CA LEU A 26 12.48 17.45 8.90
C LEU A 26 12.49 15.94 8.57
N PRO A 27 12.24 15.03 9.53
CA PRO A 27 11.52 13.81 9.21
C PRO A 27 10.04 14.18 9.27
N LYS A 28 9.49 14.72 8.18
CA LYS A 28 8.04 14.87 8.06
C LYS A 28 7.63 14.47 6.66
N LEU A 29 7.28 13.19 6.50
CA LEU A 29 6.40 12.76 5.43
C LEU A 29 5.85 11.34 5.65
N VAL A 30 5.42 10.98 6.86
CA VAL A 30 4.38 9.97 7.04
C VAL A 30 3.58 10.25 8.32
N THR A 31 2.84 11.36 8.35
CA THR A 31 1.62 11.38 9.15
C THR A 31 0.50 11.24 8.15
N ALA A 32 0.02 10.01 7.96
CA ALA A 32 -1.27 9.81 7.35
C ALA A 32 -2.26 10.58 8.23
N ALA A 33 -2.81 11.68 7.69
CA ALA A 33 -3.88 12.40 8.35
C ALA A 33 -4.95 11.36 8.70
N ALA A 34 -5.41 11.36 9.96
CA ALA A 34 -6.53 10.54 10.37
C ALA A 34 -7.75 11.02 9.56
N ALA A 35 -7.96 10.40 8.40
CA ALA A 35 -9.12 10.66 7.58
C ALA A 35 -10.34 10.37 8.45
N THR A 36 -11.29 11.31 8.52
CA THR A 36 -12.61 11.02 9.03
C THR A 36 -13.12 9.79 8.28
N LYS A 37 -13.25 8.68 9.00
CA LYS A 37 -13.57 7.37 8.44
C LYS A 37 -14.98 7.44 7.87
N SER A 38 -15.05 7.75 6.57
CA SER A 38 -16.30 7.85 5.83
C SER A 38 -16.64 6.48 5.28
N THR A 39 -17.90 6.09 5.40
CA THR A 39 -18.39 4.77 5.01
C THR A 39 -19.32 4.86 3.79
N PHE A 40 -19.57 3.71 3.16
CA PHE A 40 -20.46 3.56 2.02
C PHE A 40 -21.23 2.24 2.13
N GLN A 41 -22.50 2.24 1.71
CA GLN A 41 -23.32 1.03 1.64
C GLN A 41 -23.15 0.36 0.28
N LEU A 42 -22.40 -0.74 0.25
CA LEU A 42 -22.29 -1.61 -0.91
C LEU A 42 -23.47 -2.59 -0.90
N GLY A 43 -24.23 -2.68 -1.99
CA GLY A 43 -25.41 -3.56 -2.07
C GLY A 43 -26.60 -3.15 -1.20
N GLY A 44 -26.46 -2.13 -0.36
CA GLY A 44 -27.49 -1.63 0.57
C GLY A 44 -27.34 -2.15 2.01
N ASP A 45 -26.62 -3.25 2.20
CA ASP A 45 -26.53 -4.02 3.44
C ASP A 45 -25.09 -4.17 3.97
N ILE A 46 -24.07 -4.02 3.11
CA ILE A 46 -22.66 -4.11 3.51
C ILE A 46 -22.07 -2.72 3.67
N THR A 47 -21.72 -2.35 4.91
CA THR A 47 -20.99 -1.11 5.19
C THR A 47 -19.50 -1.31 4.95
N VAL A 48 -18.95 -0.59 3.97
CA VAL A 48 -17.51 -0.55 3.68
C VAL A 48 -16.93 0.83 3.96
N ASP A 49 -15.62 0.89 4.15
CA ASP A 49 -14.90 2.16 4.21
C ASP A 49 -14.75 2.73 2.80
N ARG A 50 -14.80 4.06 2.67
CA ARG A 50 -14.59 4.73 1.37
C ARG A 50 -13.17 4.54 0.82
N LEU A 51 -12.23 4.10 1.66
CA LEU A 51 -10.89 3.74 1.26
C LEU A 51 -10.75 2.21 1.30
N GLY A 52 -10.62 1.60 0.12
CA GLY A 52 -10.32 0.19 -0.05
C GLY A 52 -8.87 -0.08 -0.46
N PHE A 53 -8.54 -1.35 -0.68
CA PHE A 53 -7.26 -1.79 -1.21
C PHE A 53 -7.44 -2.39 -2.61
N GLY A 54 -6.85 -1.77 -3.63
CA GLY A 54 -6.83 -2.31 -4.99
C GLY A 54 -5.67 -3.28 -5.19
N ALA A 55 -5.98 -4.52 -5.58
CA ALA A 55 -5.01 -5.61 -5.65
C ALA A 55 -4.27 -5.71 -6.99
N MET A 56 -4.59 -4.87 -7.98
CA MET A 56 -4.00 -4.91 -9.34
C MET A 56 -2.46 -4.97 -9.37
N ARG A 57 -1.77 -4.37 -8.39
CA ARG A 57 -0.29 -4.33 -8.34
C ARG A 57 0.33 -5.38 -7.41
N LEU A 58 -0.46 -6.32 -6.91
CA LEU A 58 0.07 -7.50 -6.21
C LEU A 58 0.56 -8.59 -7.17
N THR A 59 0.27 -8.46 -8.46
CA THR A 59 0.71 -9.37 -9.51
C THR A 59 2.16 -9.11 -9.93
N GLY A 60 2.69 -9.96 -10.81
CA GLY A 60 3.99 -9.77 -11.44
C GLY A 60 4.05 -8.61 -12.44
N GLU A 61 5.19 -8.53 -13.14
CA GLU A 61 5.47 -7.50 -14.13
C GLU A 61 4.35 -7.40 -15.18
N GLY A 62 3.97 -6.18 -15.55
CA GLY A 62 2.91 -5.95 -16.54
C GLY A 62 1.49 -6.32 -16.07
N ILE A 63 1.28 -6.63 -14.79
CA ILE A 63 0.00 -7.08 -14.20
C ILE A 63 -0.31 -8.56 -14.52
N TRP A 64 0.73 -9.36 -14.78
CA TRP A 64 0.61 -10.77 -15.13
C TRP A 64 1.38 -11.67 -14.16
N GLY A 65 0.82 -12.85 -13.87
CA GLY A 65 1.47 -13.88 -13.06
C GLY A 65 1.74 -13.49 -11.60
N TRP A 66 2.64 -14.25 -10.97
CA TRP A 66 2.99 -14.09 -9.56
C TRP A 66 3.93 -12.89 -9.34
N PRO A 67 3.81 -12.17 -8.21
CA PRO A 67 4.80 -11.17 -7.84
C PRO A 67 6.16 -11.80 -7.60
N PRO A 68 7.26 -11.09 -7.86
CA PRO A 68 8.62 -11.58 -7.62
C PRO A 68 8.87 -11.90 -6.14
N ASP A 69 8.21 -11.18 -5.23
CA ASP A 69 8.23 -11.45 -3.79
C ASP A 69 6.81 -11.69 -3.27
N ARG A 70 6.42 -12.97 -3.24
CA ARG A 70 5.09 -13.41 -2.75
C ARG A 70 4.89 -13.12 -1.26
N GLU A 71 5.94 -13.24 -0.45
CA GLU A 71 5.81 -13.05 0.99
C GLU A 71 5.66 -11.58 1.35
N ASN A 72 6.35 -10.68 0.66
CA ASN A 72 6.13 -9.25 0.82
C ASN A 72 4.72 -8.83 0.38
N ALA A 73 4.24 -9.38 -0.74
CA ALA A 73 2.87 -9.11 -1.19
C ALA A 73 1.81 -9.56 -0.16
N LYS A 74 1.99 -10.73 0.46
CA LYS A 74 1.14 -11.18 1.58
C LYS A 74 1.23 -10.26 2.80
N LYS A 75 2.42 -9.76 3.14
CA LYS A 75 2.61 -8.79 4.25
C LYS A 75 1.85 -7.50 4.00
N VAL A 76 1.87 -6.98 2.77
CA VAL A 76 1.09 -5.78 2.39
C VAL A 76 -0.40 -6.01 2.59
N LEU A 77 -0.94 -7.15 2.11
CA LEU A 77 -2.34 -7.52 2.31
C LEU A 77 -2.75 -7.58 3.78
N ARG A 78 -1.94 -8.27 4.60
CA ARG A 78 -2.19 -8.37 6.05
C ARG A 78 -2.14 -7.00 6.70
N ARG A 79 -1.17 -6.17 6.32
CA ARG A 79 -1.04 -4.81 6.85
C ARG A 79 -2.22 -3.92 6.47
N ALA A 80 -2.76 -4.05 5.26
CA ALA A 80 -3.94 -3.30 4.84
C ALA A 80 -5.15 -3.63 5.75
N VAL A 81 -5.39 -4.91 6.02
CA VAL A 81 -6.48 -5.34 6.93
C VAL A 81 -6.22 -4.89 8.37
N GLU A 82 -4.98 -4.96 8.87
CA GLU A 82 -4.60 -4.44 10.19
C GLU A 82 -4.84 -2.92 10.33
N LEU A 83 -4.65 -2.16 9.26
CA LEU A 83 -4.95 -0.74 9.20
C LEU A 83 -6.45 -0.43 9.11
N GLY A 84 -7.29 -1.47 9.04
CA GLY A 84 -8.74 -1.36 9.06
C GLY A 84 -9.39 -1.33 7.69
N VAL A 85 -8.66 -1.64 6.60
CA VAL A 85 -9.28 -1.83 5.28
C VAL A 85 -10.21 -3.04 5.32
N ASN A 86 -11.47 -2.81 4.93
CA ASN A 86 -12.52 -3.83 4.91
C ASN A 86 -13.03 -4.14 3.49
N PHE A 87 -12.47 -3.50 2.47
CA PHE A 87 -12.84 -3.70 1.07
C PHE A 87 -11.57 -3.89 0.22
N ILE A 88 -11.49 -5.03 -0.48
CA ILE A 88 -10.39 -5.38 -1.39
C ILE A 88 -10.96 -5.54 -2.79
N ASP A 89 -10.43 -4.78 -3.74
CA ASP A 89 -10.80 -4.86 -5.17
C ASP A 89 -9.81 -5.79 -5.91
N THR A 90 -10.35 -6.77 -6.61
CA THR A 90 -9.62 -7.75 -7.43
C THR A 90 -10.41 -8.04 -8.71
N ALA A 91 -9.75 -8.65 -9.70
CA ALA A 91 -10.37 -9.12 -10.93
C ALA A 91 -9.60 -10.34 -11.46
N ASP A 92 -10.30 -11.23 -12.16
CA ASP A 92 -9.70 -12.40 -12.84
C ASP A 92 -8.59 -11.99 -13.84
N ALA A 93 -8.74 -10.81 -14.48
CA ALA A 93 -7.73 -10.25 -15.37
C ALA A 93 -6.40 -9.91 -14.68
N TYR A 94 -6.36 -9.83 -13.34
CA TYR A 94 -5.14 -9.57 -12.59
C TYR A 94 -4.35 -10.87 -12.43
N GLY A 95 -3.32 -11.03 -13.25
CA GLY A 95 -2.36 -12.12 -13.07
C GLY A 95 -2.76 -13.49 -13.65
N PRO A 96 -3.95 -13.60 -14.28
CA PRO A 96 -4.84 -14.76 -14.25
C PRO A 96 -4.71 -15.69 -13.05
N GLU A 97 -5.76 -15.79 -12.24
CA GLU A 97 -5.86 -16.63 -11.02
C GLU A 97 -4.90 -16.25 -9.86
N THR A 98 -3.70 -15.72 -10.15
CA THR A 98 -2.66 -15.52 -9.14
C THR A 98 -3.04 -14.48 -8.08
N ASN A 99 -3.78 -13.44 -8.45
CA ASN A 99 -4.14 -12.37 -7.53
C ASN A 99 -5.08 -12.85 -6.43
N GLU A 100 -6.15 -13.55 -6.82
CA GLU A 100 -7.17 -14.07 -5.92
C GLU A 100 -6.60 -15.18 -5.03
N LEU A 101 -5.75 -16.06 -5.60
CA LEU A 101 -5.03 -17.07 -4.83
C LEU A 101 -4.11 -16.43 -3.78
N LEU A 102 -3.40 -15.36 -4.14
CA LEU A 102 -2.54 -14.64 -3.20
C LEU A 102 -3.34 -13.97 -2.07
N ILE A 103 -4.49 -13.39 -2.39
CA ILE A 103 -5.41 -12.82 -1.40
C ILE A 103 -5.91 -13.90 -0.44
N ALA A 104 -6.33 -15.05 -0.98
CA ALA A 104 -6.77 -16.19 -0.18
C ALA A 104 -5.65 -16.72 0.72
N GLU A 105 -4.44 -16.95 0.19
CA GLU A 105 -3.27 -17.38 0.97
C GLU A 105 -2.90 -16.39 2.09
N ALA A 106 -3.06 -15.08 1.84
CA ALA A 106 -2.68 -14.06 2.80
C ALA A 106 -3.67 -13.95 3.96
N LEU A 107 -4.97 -14.05 3.67
CA LEU A 107 -6.05 -13.66 4.57
C LEU A 107 -6.87 -14.83 5.13
N TYR A 108 -6.72 -16.04 4.59
CA TYR A 108 -7.37 -17.22 5.15
C TYR A 108 -6.68 -17.68 6.46
N PRO A 109 -7.43 -18.02 7.52
CA PRO A 109 -8.89 -17.94 7.63
C PRO A 109 -9.38 -16.49 7.78
N TYR A 110 -10.46 -16.15 7.08
CA TYR A 110 -11.00 -14.80 7.08
C TYR A 110 -11.47 -14.39 8.47
N ARG A 111 -11.08 -13.19 8.90
CA ARG A 111 -11.53 -12.62 10.16
C ARG A 111 -12.98 -12.16 10.04
N ILE A 112 -13.77 -12.42 11.08
CA ILE A 112 -15.11 -11.84 11.23
C ILE A 112 -15.00 -10.32 11.36
N TRP A 113 -15.73 -9.58 10.54
CA TRP A 113 -15.84 -8.13 10.59
C TRP A 113 -17.25 -7.70 11.05
N PRO A 114 -17.39 -6.68 11.92
CA PRO A 114 -16.34 -5.94 12.60
C PRO A 114 -15.56 -6.82 13.60
N PRO A 115 -14.26 -6.54 13.84
CA PRO A 115 -13.47 -7.34 14.76
C PRO A 115 -14.10 -7.29 16.16
N PRO A 116 -14.06 -8.39 16.92
CA PRO A 116 -14.55 -8.38 18.29
C PRO A 116 -13.83 -7.30 19.11
N PRO A 117 -14.50 -6.68 20.11
CA PRO A 117 -13.89 -5.67 20.96
C PRO A 117 -12.56 -6.19 21.52
N LEU A 118 -11.49 -5.40 21.41
CA LEU A 118 -10.20 -5.77 21.98
C LEU A 118 -10.38 -5.95 23.49
N SER A 119 -10.25 -7.18 23.98
CA SER A 119 -10.29 -7.44 25.41
C SER A 119 -9.13 -6.68 26.11
N ASN A 120 -9.35 -6.20 27.33
CA ASN A 120 -8.38 -5.47 28.15
C ASN A 120 -7.00 -6.17 28.34
N ARG A 121 -6.87 -7.44 27.94
CA ARG A 121 -5.65 -8.23 28.01
C ARG A 121 -4.63 -7.90 26.90
N THR A 122 -5.08 -7.44 25.74
CA THR A 122 -4.20 -7.09 24.60
C THR A 122 -3.56 -5.72 24.79
N ILE A 123 -4.30 -4.76 25.37
CA ILE A 123 -3.85 -3.38 25.61
C ILE A 123 -2.64 -3.35 26.57
N ARG A 124 -2.64 -4.18 27.61
CA ARG A 124 -1.52 -4.21 28.59
C ARG A 124 -0.20 -4.72 28.02
N LYS A 125 -0.22 -5.54 26.96
CA LYS A 125 1.04 -6.03 26.34
C LYS A 125 1.81 -4.92 25.63
N HIS A 126 1.13 -3.89 25.11
CA HIS A 126 1.79 -2.75 24.45
C HIS A 126 2.26 -1.68 25.43
N LEU A 127 1.73 -1.67 26.65
CA LEU A 127 2.07 -0.69 27.70
C LEU A 127 3.11 -1.21 28.70
N SER A 128 3.49 -2.50 28.63
CA SER A 128 4.44 -3.15 29.55
C SER A 128 5.83 -3.36 28.95
N SER A 129 6.10 -2.86 27.74
CA SER A 129 7.38 -3.03 27.03
C SER A 129 8.04 -1.69 26.69
N SER A 130 7.80 -0.65 27.49
CA SER A 130 8.51 0.64 27.46
C SER A 130 9.12 0.93 28.81
#